data_AF-Q7YWL9-F1
#
_entry.id   AF-Q7YWL9-F1
#
_cell.length_a   1.000
_cell.length_b   1.000
_cell.length_c   1.000
_cell.angle_alpha   90.00
_cell.angle_beta   90.00
_cell.angle_gamma   90.00
#
_symmetry.space_group_name_H-M   'P 1'
#
loop_
_entity.id
_entity.type
_entity.pdbx_description
1 polymer ?
#
loop_
_entity_poly.entity_id
_entity_poly.type
_entity_poly.pdbx_seq_one_letter_code
_entity_poly.pdbx_strand_id
1 'polypeptide(L)'
;MDNYVPADETIEEPPNPFPAPYNTADAKIMLVSKSSKFTKINGHVRDYFTESPDCNRFVVFKSTNGATEKAVSCVEVFKQQFEEPLYQWTRVVCSKRIVLWKCLQEGPRDIRVTVEVPVIFIVISRDPFPGEYSCMSMQCSSDKDIAFLPVIRTSHGGKADKKGEKKGNRKTNEGNKWMKPNTEQRKKENKERNQLLKEIETSKTE
;
A
#
# COMPACT_ATOMS: atom_id res chain seq x y z
N MET A 1 -27.44 -22.13 -2.96
CA MET A 1 -27.33 -20.91 -3.81
C MET A 1 -27.25 -21.30 -5.30
N ASP A 2 -27.49 -22.57 -5.64
CA ASP A 2 -27.07 -23.13 -6.94
C ASP A 2 -27.94 -22.67 -8.12
N ASN A 3 -29.11 -22.08 -7.84
CA ASN A 3 -30.03 -21.53 -8.83
C ASN A 3 -29.84 -20.02 -9.07
N TYR A 4 -28.80 -19.41 -8.50
CA TYR A 4 -28.52 -17.99 -8.65
C TYR A 4 -27.23 -17.77 -9.41
N VAL A 5 -27.27 -16.89 -10.43
CA VAL A 5 -26.09 -16.48 -11.19
C VAL A 5 -25.86 -14.98 -11.05
N PRO A 6 -24.61 -14.50 -10.92
CA PRO A 6 -24.32 -13.08 -10.99
C PRO A 6 -24.77 -12.53 -12.36
N ALA A 7 -25.65 -11.54 -12.35
CA ALA A 7 -26.19 -10.93 -13.55
C ALA A 7 -25.58 -9.55 -13.83
N ASP A 8 -25.40 -8.74 -12.78
CA ASP A 8 -24.81 -7.41 -12.89
C ASP A 8 -23.99 -7.08 -11.63
N GLU A 9 -22.97 -6.27 -11.81
CA GLU A 9 -22.10 -5.78 -10.75
C GLU A 9 -21.89 -4.28 -10.93
N THR A 10 -22.40 -3.50 -9.98
CA THR A 10 -22.19 -2.05 -9.92
C THR A 10 -21.28 -1.71 -8.75
N ILE A 11 -20.29 -0.83 -8.98
CA ILE A 11 -19.43 -0.29 -7.93
C ILE A 11 -19.72 1.20 -7.78
N GLU A 12 -20.28 1.58 -6.64
CA GLU A 12 -20.44 2.99 -6.25
C GLU A 12 -19.17 3.46 -5.51
N GLU A 13 -18.37 4.25 -6.21
CA GLU A 13 -17.14 4.84 -5.65
C GLU A 13 -17.48 5.96 -4.65
N PRO A 14 -16.84 5.98 -3.46
CA PRO A 14 -17.11 6.99 -2.47
C PRO A 14 -16.48 8.32 -2.89
N PRO A 15 -17.13 9.45 -2.55
CA PRO A 15 -16.52 10.76 -2.74
C PRO A 15 -15.27 10.90 -1.89
N ASN A 16 -14.38 11.81 -2.29
CA ASN A 16 -13.22 12.18 -1.48
C ASN A 16 -13.69 12.80 -0.15
N PRO A 17 -13.34 12.22 1.01
CA PRO A 17 -13.90 12.62 2.31
C PRO A 17 -13.27 13.88 2.91
N PHE A 18 -12.27 14.46 2.27
CA PHE A 18 -11.59 15.66 2.78
C PHE A 18 -12.37 16.94 2.42
N PRO A 19 -12.19 18.02 3.19
CA PRO A 19 -12.68 19.35 2.80
C PRO A 19 -11.86 19.91 1.63
N ALA A 20 -12.33 21.03 1.07
CA ALA A 20 -11.52 21.83 0.16
C ALA A 20 -10.23 22.29 0.86
N PRO A 21 -9.09 22.41 0.16
CA PRO A 21 -8.91 22.20 -1.29
C PRO A 21 -8.67 20.74 -1.69
N TYR A 22 -8.63 19.80 -0.74
CA TYR A 22 -8.19 18.43 -0.99
C TYR A 22 -9.19 17.57 -1.78
N ASN A 23 -10.43 18.04 -1.94
CA ASN A 23 -11.51 17.38 -2.68
C ASN A 23 -11.96 18.12 -3.94
N THR A 24 -11.28 19.19 -4.33
CA THR A 24 -11.63 19.96 -5.54
C THR A 24 -11.30 19.14 -6.80
N ALA A 25 -11.87 19.53 -7.94
CA ALA A 25 -11.60 18.86 -9.23
C ALA A 25 -10.11 18.92 -9.64
N ASP A 26 -9.39 19.95 -9.17
CA ASP A 26 -7.97 20.16 -9.44
C ASP A 26 -7.06 19.33 -8.52
N ALA A 27 -7.60 18.73 -7.46
CA ALA A 27 -6.83 17.92 -6.53
C ALA A 27 -6.21 16.72 -7.24
N LYS A 28 -4.88 16.59 -7.17
CA LYS A 28 -4.16 15.49 -7.81
C LYS A 28 -4.35 14.20 -7.01
N ILE A 29 -5.07 13.24 -7.58
CA ILE A 29 -5.31 11.93 -6.94
C ILE A 29 -4.39 10.86 -7.56
N MET A 30 -3.57 10.22 -6.72
CA MET A 30 -2.73 9.08 -7.06
C MET A 30 -3.43 7.77 -6.69
N LEU A 31 -3.95 7.04 -7.68
CA LEU A 31 -4.59 5.74 -7.47
C LEU A 31 -3.54 4.63 -7.33
N VAL A 32 -3.54 3.97 -6.17
CA VAL A 32 -2.65 2.83 -5.88
C VAL A 32 -3.43 1.53 -6.00
N SER A 33 -3.07 0.71 -6.99
CA SER A 33 -3.65 -0.61 -7.22
C SER A 33 -2.63 -1.72 -6.95
N LYS A 34 -3.11 -2.98 -6.96
CA LYS A 34 -2.24 -4.17 -6.83
C LYS A 34 -1.23 -4.28 -7.98
N SER A 35 -1.54 -3.77 -9.18
CA SER A 35 -0.64 -3.79 -10.34
C SER A 35 0.32 -2.59 -10.39
N SER A 36 0.01 -1.48 -9.71
CA SER A 36 0.87 -0.29 -9.66
C SER A 36 2.26 -0.63 -9.10
N LYS A 37 3.30 -0.10 -9.77
CA LYS A 37 4.71 -0.31 -9.40
C LYS A 37 5.14 0.75 -8.40
N PHE A 38 5.67 0.30 -7.27
CA PHE A 38 6.11 1.16 -6.16
C PHE A 38 7.02 2.31 -6.61
N THR A 39 8.09 2.00 -7.35
CA THR A 39 9.06 3.00 -7.85
C THR A 39 8.41 4.03 -8.78
N LYS A 40 7.43 3.62 -9.60
CA LYS A 40 6.72 4.55 -10.49
C LYS A 40 5.84 5.50 -9.69
N ILE A 41 5.11 4.99 -8.69
CA ILE A 41 4.26 5.83 -7.83
C ILE A 41 5.12 6.90 -7.16
N ASN A 42 6.19 6.51 -6.46
CA ASN A 42 7.02 7.46 -5.73
C ASN A 42 7.77 8.41 -6.67
N GLY A 43 8.19 7.94 -7.85
CA GLY A 43 8.77 8.79 -8.89
C GLY A 43 7.79 9.87 -9.36
N HIS A 44 6.59 9.48 -9.81
CA HIS A 44 5.58 10.44 -10.25
C HIS A 44 5.17 11.45 -9.18
N VAL A 45 5.04 11.01 -7.93
CA VAL A 45 4.69 11.92 -6.83
C VAL A 45 5.84 12.88 -6.53
N ARG A 46 7.10 12.40 -6.55
CA ARG A 46 8.27 13.27 -6.39
C ARG A 46 8.36 14.31 -7.50
N ASP A 47 8.22 13.88 -8.75
CA ASP A 47 8.26 14.77 -9.91
C ASP A 47 7.17 15.85 -9.79
N TYR A 48 5.94 15.45 -9.43
CA TYR A 48 4.83 16.37 -9.17
C TYR A 48 5.17 17.42 -8.11
N PHE A 49 5.70 17.03 -6.95
CA PHE A 49 6.10 17.99 -5.92
C PHE A 49 7.28 18.88 -6.36
N THR A 50 8.13 18.43 -7.29
CA THR A 50 9.36 19.16 -7.71
C THR A 50 9.11 20.10 -8.88
N GLU A 51 8.19 19.77 -9.79
CA GLU A 51 7.91 20.52 -11.02
C GLU A 51 7.39 21.94 -10.75
N SER A 52 6.57 22.12 -9.72
CA SER A 52 6.04 23.43 -9.34
C SER A 52 5.81 23.49 -7.83
N PRO A 53 6.87 23.71 -7.02
CA PRO A 53 6.79 23.64 -5.56
C PRO A 53 5.77 24.59 -4.91
N ASP A 54 5.47 25.71 -5.56
CA ASP A 54 4.51 26.71 -5.08
C ASP A 54 3.06 26.30 -5.34
N CYS A 55 2.80 25.55 -6.41
CA CYS A 55 1.46 25.11 -6.80
C CYS A 55 1.15 23.69 -6.29
N ASN A 56 2.13 22.79 -6.37
CA ASN A 56 1.98 21.37 -6.08
C ASN A 56 2.27 21.13 -4.59
N ARG A 57 1.38 21.68 -3.75
CA ARG A 57 1.50 21.65 -2.29
C ARG A 57 1.01 20.36 -1.66
N PHE A 58 0.15 19.60 -2.34
CA PHE A 58 -0.40 18.36 -1.80
C PHE A 58 -0.77 17.34 -2.90
N VAL A 59 -0.85 16.07 -2.50
CA VAL A 59 -1.37 14.97 -3.33
C VAL A 59 -2.26 14.07 -2.48
N VAL A 60 -3.28 13.48 -3.09
CA VAL A 60 -4.17 12.52 -2.41
C VAL A 60 -3.90 11.12 -2.93
N PHE A 61 -3.42 10.21 -2.08
CA PHE A 61 -3.36 8.79 -2.40
C PHE A 61 -4.73 8.17 -2.16
N LYS A 62 -5.23 7.42 -3.14
CA LYS A 62 -6.46 6.62 -3.03
C LYS A 62 -6.13 5.16 -3.26
N SER A 63 -6.67 4.28 -2.44
CA SER A 63 -6.57 2.84 -2.67
C SER A 63 -7.79 2.09 -2.20
N THR A 64 -8.12 1.01 -2.89
CA THR A 64 -9.22 0.11 -2.57
C THR A 64 -8.67 -1.31 -2.36
N ASN A 65 -9.34 -2.08 -1.50
CA ASN A 65 -9.04 -3.51 -1.31
C ASN A 65 -7.57 -3.78 -0.94
N GLY A 66 -7.06 -4.98 -1.26
CA GLY A 66 -5.69 -5.42 -0.95
C GLY A 66 -4.55 -4.65 -1.64
N ALA A 67 -4.76 -3.39 -2.01
CA ALA A 67 -3.71 -2.43 -2.32
C ALA A 67 -3.51 -1.38 -1.21
N THR A 68 -4.37 -1.35 -0.17
CA THR A 68 -4.27 -0.45 0.99
C THR A 68 -2.91 -0.50 1.66
N GLU A 69 -2.38 -1.70 1.94
CA GLU A 69 -1.05 -1.88 2.53
C GLU A 69 0.07 -1.26 1.67
N LYS A 70 -0.07 -1.36 0.35
CA LYS A 70 0.87 -0.78 -0.61
C LYS A 70 0.76 0.73 -0.62
N ALA A 71 -0.45 1.28 -0.57
CA ALA A 71 -0.67 2.72 -0.55
C ALA A 71 -0.02 3.36 0.69
N VAL A 72 -0.24 2.77 1.86
CA VAL A 72 0.43 3.17 3.10
C VAL A 72 1.96 3.06 2.94
N SER A 73 2.47 1.93 2.44
CA SER A 73 3.91 1.74 2.25
C SER A 73 4.53 2.76 1.28
N CYS A 74 3.85 3.10 0.19
CA CYS A 74 4.30 4.13 -0.76
C CYS A 74 4.44 5.48 -0.06
N VAL A 75 3.41 5.86 0.71
CA VAL A 75 3.39 7.11 1.49
C VAL A 75 4.51 7.15 2.51
N GLU A 76 4.70 6.10 3.31
CA GLU A 76 5.73 6.07 4.35
C GLU A 76 7.13 6.19 3.77
N VAL A 77 7.44 5.44 2.70
CA VAL A 77 8.75 5.56 2.05
C VAL A 77 8.92 6.90 1.36
N PHE A 78 7.85 7.46 0.77
CA PHE A 78 7.90 8.79 0.18
C PHE A 78 8.26 9.84 1.23
N LYS A 79 7.58 9.84 2.39
CA LYS A 79 7.88 10.75 3.51
C LYS A 79 9.32 10.63 4.01
N GLN A 80 9.85 9.40 4.12
CA GLN A 80 11.23 9.17 4.57
C GLN A 80 12.29 9.68 3.59
N GLN A 81 11.98 9.71 2.30
CA GLN A 81 12.91 10.14 1.24
C GLN A 81 12.75 11.61 0.88
N PHE A 82 11.75 12.29 1.42
CA PHE A 82 11.52 13.71 1.17
C PHE A 82 12.34 14.54 2.16
N GLU A 83 13.00 15.59 1.67
CA GLU A 83 13.93 16.38 2.49
C GLU A 83 13.20 17.28 3.51
N GLU A 84 12.04 17.81 3.11
CA GLU A 84 11.20 18.68 3.95
C GLU A 84 10.19 17.86 4.77
N PRO A 85 9.75 18.37 5.94
CA PRO A 85 8.63 17.79 6.66
C PRO A 85 7.36 17.76 5.80
N LEU A 86 6.66 16.64 5.83
CA LEU A 86 5.39 16.41 5.14
C LEU A 86 4.31 16.09 6.17
N TYR A 87 3.14 16.68 5.97
CA TYR A 87 1.96 16.47 6.79
C TYR A 87 1.04 15.46 6.11
N GLN A 88 0.59 14.49 6.89
CA GLN A 88 -0.30 13.42 6.45
C GLN A 88 -1.67 13.57 7.10
N TRP A 89 -2.74 13.37 6.33
CA TRP A 89 -4.09 13.22 6.86
C TRP A 89 -4.77 12.00 6.23
N THR A 90 -5.15 11.02 7.06
CA THR A 90 -5.76 9.77 6.60
C THR A 90 -7.25 9.70 6.92
N ARG A 91 -8.06 9.25 5.95
CA ARG A 91 -9.48 8.95 6.11
C ARG A 91 -9.82 7.63 5.42
N VAL A 92 -10.73 6.88 6.02
CA VAL A 92 -11.23 5.61 5.46
C VAL A 92 -12.73 5.75 5.30
N VAL A 93 -13.22 5.36 4.13
CA VAL A 93 -14.65 5.31 3.78
C VAL A 93 -14.93 3.97 3.11
N CYS A 94 -16.20 3.65 2.86
CA CYS A 94 -16.60 2.44 2.15
C CYS A 94 -17.08 2.77 0.73
N SER A 95 -16.59 2.03 -0.27
CA SER A 95 -17.30 1.89 -1.55
C SER A 95 -18.37 0.83 -1.43
N LYS A 96 -19.45 0.95 -2.20
CA LYS A 96 -20.51 -0.06 -2.22
C LYS A 96 -20.39 -0.88 -3.51
N ARG A 97 -20.16 -2.17 -3.35
CA ARG A 97 -20.20 -3.15 -4.44
C ARG A 97 -21.56 -3.84 -4.40
N ILE A 98 -22.41 -3.53 -5.37
CA ILE A 98 -23.75 -4.09 -5.51
C ILE A 98 -23.69 -5.20 -6.55
N VAL A 99 -23.91 -6.44 -6.14
CA VAL A 99 -23.99 -7.60 -7.03
C VAL A 99 -25.45 -8.05 -7.11
N LEU A 100 -26.01 -8.00 -8.32
CA LEU A 100 -27.33 -8.55 -8.60
C LEU A 100 -27.17 -10.02 -9.00
N TRP A 101 -27.88 -10.88 -8.29
CA TRP A 101 -27.93 -12.32 -8.53
C TRP A 101 -29.31 -12.67 -9.08
N LYS A 102 -29.35 -13.13 -10.33
CA LYS A 102 -30.59 -13.51 -10.99
C LYS A 102 -30.95 -14.95 -10.66
N CYS A 103 -32.23 -15.21 -10.35
CA CYS A 103 -32.69 -16.58 -10.19
C CYS A 103 -32.90 -17.23 -11.57
N LEU A 104 -32.41 -18.46 -11.72
CA LEU A 104 -32.59 -19.28 -12.92
C LEU A 104 -33.91 -20.06 -12.91
N GLN A 105 -34.60 -20.12 -11.77
CA GLN A 105 -35.89 -20.78 -11.63
C GLN A 105 -37.03 -19.78 -11.75
N GLU A 106 -38.14 -20.21 -12.31
CA GLU A 106 -39.38 -19.43 -12.29
C GLU A 106 -39.95 -19.41 -10.86
N GLY A 107 -40.22 -18.22 -10.33
CA GLY A 107 -40.84 -18.02 -9.01
C GLY A 107 -39.96 -17.25 -8.01
N PRO A 108 -38.72 -17.69 -7.70
CA PRO A 108 -37.88 -16.98 -6.75
C PRO A 108 -37.43 -15.61 -7.28
N ARG A 109 -37.34 -14.63 -6.39
CA ARG A 109 -36.90 -13.27 -6.73
C ARG A 109 -35.39 -13.20 -6.89
N ASP A 110 -34.95 -12.27 -7.73
CA ASP A 110 -33.56 -11.86 -7.83
C ASP A 110 -33.06 -11.31 -6.49
N ILE A 111 -31.79 -11.59 -6.17
CA ILE A 111 -31.15 -11.18 -4.92
C ILE A 111 -30.19 -10.02 -5.22
N ARG A 112 -30.34 -8.91 -4.51
CA ARG A 112 -29.36 -7.82 -4.52
C ARG A 112 -28.46 -7.93 -3.29
N VAL A 113 -27.18 -8.18 -3.50
CA VAL A 113 -26.17 -8.24 -2.43
C VAL A 113 -25.34 -6.97 -2.47
N THR A 114 -25.37 -6.18 -1.39
CA THR A 114 -24.50 -5.00 -1.24
C THR A 114 -23.36 -5.34 -0.30
N VAL A 115 -22.13 -5.24 -0.79
CA VAL A 115 -20.90 -5.44 -0.02
C VAL A 115 -20.20 -4.10 0.14
N GLU A 116 -19.91 -3.70 1.37
CA GLU A 116 -19.09 -2.53 1.65
C GLU A 116 -17.60 -2.89 1.58
N VAL A 117 -16.85 -2.12 0.81
CA VAL A 117 -15.42 -2.35 0.57
C VAL A 117 -14.63 -1.13 1.08
N PRO A 118 -13.65 -1.31 1.96
CA PRO A 118 -12.89 -0.19 2.50
C PRO A 118 -12.04 0.48 1.41
N VAL A 119 -12.09 1.81 1.40
CA VAL A 119 -11.30 2.71 0.57
C VAL A 119 -10.54 3.66 1.49
N ILE A 120 -9.22 3.65 1.37
CA ILE A 120 -8.36 4.57 2.10
C ILE A 120 -8.04 5.78 1.22
N PHE A 121 -8.10 6.96 1.83
CA PHE A 121 -7.60 8.20 1.27
C PHE A 121 -6.53 8.77 2.21
N ILE A 122 -5.37 9.15 1.66
CA ILE A 122 -4.25 9.73 2.40
C ILE A 122 -3.83 11.02 1.70
N VAL A 123 -4.05 12.17 2.33
CA VAL A 123 -3.46 13.44 1.87
C VAL A 123 -2.02 13.48 2.36
N ILE A 124 -1.12 13.86 1.46
CA ILE A 124 0.24 14.29 1.80
C ILE A 124 0.38 15.74 1.35
N SER A 125 0.77 16.60 2.28
CA SER A 125 0.86 18.05 2.12
C SER A 125 2.22 18.58 2.60
N ARG A 126 2.75 19.60 1.92
CA ARG A 126 3.88 20.40 2.43
C ARG A 126 3.44 21.40 3.51
N ASP A 127 2.17 21.76 3.50
CA ASP A 127 1.59 22.72 4.43
C ASP A 127 0.89 22.02 5.60
N PRO A 128 1.02 22.54 6.83
CA PRO A 128 0.23 22.06 7.97
C PRO A 128 -1.27 22.15 7.69
N PHE A 129 -2.04 21.20 8.19
CA PHE A 129 -3.50 21.25 8.08
C PHE A 129 -4.09 22.31 9.02
N PRO A 130 -5.17 22.99 8.63
CA PRO A 130 -5.89 23.91 9.51
C PRO A 130 -6.32 23.26 10.83
N GLY A 131 -6.16 23.98 11.94
CA GLY A 131 -6.46 23.47 13.28
C GLY A 131 -7.92 23.06 13.47
N GLU A 132 -8.85 23.63 12.69
CA GLU A 132 -10.27 23.26 12.68
C GLU A 132 -10.52 21.79 12.29
N TYR A 133 -9.60 21.18 11.55
CA TYR A 133 -9.70 19.78 11.12
C TYR A 133 -8.86 18.81 11.97
N SER A 134 -8.21 19.32 13.02
CA SER A 134 -7.31 18.54 13.86
C SER A 134 -7.96 17.25 14.36
N CYS A 135 -7.32 16.11 14.11
CA CYS A 135 -7.81 14.81 14.52
C CYS A 135 -6.69 13.78 14.63
N MET A 136 -6.97 12.63 15.25
CA MET A 136 -5.98 11.58 15.53
C MET A 136 -5.34 10.94 14.29
N SER A 137 -5.89 11.16 13.09
CA SER A 137 -5.35 10.61 11.85
C SER A 137 -4.40 11.57 11.11
N MET A 138 -4.10 12.72 11.72
CA MET A 138 -3.07 13.65 11.25
C MET A 138 -1.71 13.30 11.84
N GLN A 139 -0.66 13.33 11.03
CA GLN A 139 0.71 12.99 11.41
C GLN A 139 1.71 13.90 10.68
N CYS A 140 2.88 14.15 11.27
CA CYS A 140 4.00 14.82 10.58
C CYS A 140 5.16 13.83 10.35
N SER A 141 5.84 13.93 9.21
CA SER A 141 7.01 13.09 8.92
C SER A 141 8.20 13.36 9.85
N SER A 142 8.21 14.51 10.54
CA SER A 142 9.22 14.84 11.55
C SER A 142 9.01 14.15 12.90
N ASP A 143 7.84 13.54 13.13
CA ASP A 143 7.49 12.91 14.40
C ASP A 143 8.23 11.58 14.53
N LYS A 144 9.44 11.62 15.09
CA LYS A 144 10.34 10.45 15.19
C LYS A 144 10.18 9.65 16.49
N ASP A 145 9.22 10.01 17.33
CA ASP A 145 9.12 9.51 18.71
C ASP A 145 8.55 8.08 18.83
N ILE A 146 8.32 7.38 17.71
CA ILE A 146 7.86 6.00 17.71
C ILE A 146 9.06 5.07 17.58
N ALA A 147 9.82 4.93 18.67
CA ALA A 147 10.81 3.87 18.83
C ALA A 147 10.32 2.89 19.90
N PHE A 148 10.42 1.58 19.64
CA PHE A 148 10.42 0.62 20.75
C PHE A 148 11.59 1.01 21.65
N LEU A 149 11.30 1.36 22.91
CA LEU A 149 12.34 1.55 23.91
C LEU A 149 13.25 0.32 23.89
N PRO A 150 14.58 0.48 23.82
CA PRO A 150 15.46 -0.66 23.93
C PRO A 150 15.10 -1.38 25.22
N VAL A 151 14.77 -2.67 25.12
CA VAL A 151 14.74 -3.53 26.29
C VAL A 151 16.16 -3.51 26.81
N ILE A 152 16.43 -2.66 27.81
CA ILE A 152 17.70 -2.65 28.52
C ILE A 152 17.74 -4.00 29.23
N ARG A 153 18.34 -5.00 28.57
CA ARG A 153 18.78 -6.20 29.24
C ARG A 153 19.89 -5.72 30.17
N THR A 154 19.57 -5.56 31.44
CA THR A 154 20.53 -5.38 32.52
C THR A 154 21.35 -6.67 32.67
N SER A 155 22.21 -6.96 31.69
CA SER A 155 23.28 -7.92 31.89
C SER A 155 24.38 -7.20 32.64
N HIS A 156 24.38 -7.40 33.96
CA HIS A 156 25.51 -7.18 34.83
C HIS A 156 26.81 -7.68 34.20
N GLY A 157 27.85 -6.86 34.27
CA GLY A 157 29.24 -7.31 34.27
C GLY A 157 30.01 -7.08 32.97
N GLY A 158 31.02 -6.21 33.03
CA GLY A 158 32.11 -6.20 32.06
C GLY A 158 32.61 -4.80 31.70
N LYS A 159 33.48 -4.23 32.55
CA LYS A 159 34.34 -3.11 32.18
C LYS A 159 35.30 -3.56 31.06
N ALA A 160 35.31 -2.87 29.92
CA ALA A 160 36.45 -2.88 29.01
C ALA A 160 36.51 -1.57 28.22
N ASP A 161 37.38 -0.68 28.67
CA ASP A 161 37.86 0.48 27.94
C ASP A 161 38.62 0.10 26.66
N LYS A 162 38.75 1.08 25.76
CA LYS A 162 39.70 1.22 24.62
C LYS A 162 39.24 0.74 23.23
N LYS A 163 38.79 1.74 22.46
CA LYS A 163 39.40 2.25 21.20
C LYS A 163 40.03 1.19 20.27
N GLY A 164 39.38 0.94 19.13
CA GLY A 164 39.98 0.22 18.00
C GLY A 164 39.11 0.25 16.75
N GLU A 165 39.48 1.06 15.76
CA GLU A 165 39.05 0.89 14.37
C GLU A 165 39.55 -0.46 13.86
N LYS A 166 38.67 -1.33 13.37
CA LYS A 166 39.03 -2.45 12.49
C LYS A 166 37.82 -2.97 11.71
N LYS A 167 37.94 -2.81 10.39
CA LYS A 167 37.54 -3.74 9.32
C LYS A 167 36.76 -4.99 9.74
N GLY A 168 35.60 -5.15 9.07
CA GLY A 168 35.21 -6.40 8.42
C GLY A 168 34.97 -7.62 9.29
N ASN A 169 33.71 -7.94 9.55
CA ASN A 169 33.22 -9.32 9.49
C ASN A 169 31.71 -9.38 9.73
N ARG A 170 30.96 -9.85 8.73
CA ARG A 170 30.15 -11.07 8.87
C ARG A 170 29.48 -11.39 7.54
N LYS A 171 30.18 -12.21 6.75
CA LYS A 171 29.53 -13.29 6.03
C LYS A 171 28.91 -14.21 7.10
N THR A 172 27.60 -14.21 7.23
CA THR A 172 26.84 -15.42 7.58
C THR A 172 25.70 -15.51 6.59
N ASN A 173 26.01 -16.29 5.56
CA ASN A 173 25.15 -16.70 4.49
C ASN A 173 24.19 -17.76 5.04
N GLU A 174 23.07 -17.34 5.62
CA GLU A 174 21.93 -18.22 5.91
C GLU A 174 20.66 -17.56 5.38
N GLY A 175 20.28 -17.96 4.17
CA GLY A 175 18.91 -17.98 3.66
C GLY A 175 18.00 -16.80 3.99
N ASN A 176 18.38 -15.57 3.63
CA ASN A 176 17.43 -14.46 3.70
C ASN A 176 16.39 -14.64 2.58
N LYS A 177 15.17 -15.09 2.94
CA LYS A 177 14.04 -15.37 2.02
C LYS A 177 13.65 -14.18 1.12
N TRP A 178 14.16 -12.99 1.42
CA TRP A 178 13.86 -11.73 0.73
C TRP A 178 14.89 -11.33 -0.34
N MET A 179 16.01 -12.06 -0.47
CA MET A 179 16.95 -11.78 -1.56
C MET A 179 16.37 -12.26 -2.88
N LYS A 180 16.37 -11.37 -3.90
CA LYS A 180 16.01 -11.73 -5.27
C LYS A 180 16.88 -12.92 -5.72
N PRO A 181 16.30 -14.04 -6.18
CA PRO A 181 17.08 -15.15 -6.70
C PRO A 181 17.99 -14.67 -7.84
N ASN A 182 19.21 -15.20 -7.88
CA ASN A 182 20.14 -14.92 -8.98
C ASN A 182 19.50 -15.33 -10.33
N THR A 183 19.90 -14.70 -11.42
CA THR A 183 19.39 -14.93 -12.78
C THR A 183 19.40 -16.43 -13.16
N GLU A 184 20.39 -17.19 -12.69
CA GLU A 184 20.45 -18.63 -12.89
C GLU A 184 19.41 -19.42 -12.09
N GLN A 185 19.19 -19.07 -10.81
CA GLN A 185 18.11 -19.66 -10.01
C GLN A 185 16.74 -19.41 -10.65
N ARG A 186 16.50 -18.18 -11.13
CA ARG A 186 15.26 -17.85 -11.86
C ARG A 186 15.07 -18.70 -13.12
N LYS A 187 16.14 -18.94 -13.89
CA LYS A 187 16.06 -19.81 -15.07
C LYS A 187 15.74 -21.26 -14.70
N LYS A 188 16.33 -21.77 -13.61
CA LYS A 188 16.07 -23.12 -13.11
C LYS A 188 14.62 -23.27 -12.62
N GLU A 189 14.16 -22.35 -11.76
CA GLU A 189 12.78 -22.31 -11.26
C GLU A 189 11.76 -22.20 -12.41
N ASN A 190 12.04 -21.39 -13.42
CA ASN A 190 11.14 -21.25 -14.58
C ASN A 190 11.12 -22.54 -15.44
N LYS A 191 12.23 -23.26 -15.53
CA LYS A 191 12.29 -24.55 -16.24
C LYS A 191 11.52 -25.63 -15.47
N GLU A 192 11.67 -25.70 -14.15
CA GLU A 192 10.90 -26.60 -13.27
C GLU A 192 9.40 -26.29 -13.33
N ARG A 193 9.02 -25.00 -13.27
CA ARG A 193 7.61 -24.58 -13.42
C ARG A 193 7.00 -25.00 -14.76
N ASN A 194 7.74 -24.83 -15.85
CA ASN A 194 7.25 -25.23 -17.18
C ASN A 194 7.15 -26.75 -17.33
N GLN A 195 8.00 -27.51 -16.64
CA GLN A 195 7.93 -28.97 -16.64
C GLN A 195 6.70 -29.46 -15.85
N LEU A 196 6.45 -28.88 -14.67
CA LEU A 196 5.23 -29.15 -13.88
C LEU A 196 3.94 -28.78 -14.63
N LEU A 197 3.93 -27.66 -15.35
CA LEU A 197 2.78 -27.27 -16.17
C LEU A 197 2.49 -28.31 -17.26
N LYS A 198 3.52 -28.82 -17.93
CA LYS A 198 3.37 -29.89 -18.93
C LYS A 198 2.84 -31.18 -18.31
N GLU A 199 3.33 -31.57 -17.13
CA GLU A 199 2.86 -32.76 -16.41
C GLU A 199 1.37 -32.63 -16.01
N ILE A 200 0.93 -31.44 -15.62
CA ILE A 200 -0.49 -31.14 -15.30
C ILE A 200 -1.36 -31.16 -16.57
N GLU A 201 -0.86 -30.66 -17.69
CA GLU A 201 -1.58 -30.71 -18.97
C GLU A 201 -1.73 -32.15 -19.48
N THR A 202 -0.68 -32.98 -19.38
CA THR A 202 -0.76 -34.40 -19.75
C THR A 202 -1.70 -35.19 -18.85
N SER A 203 -1.73 -34.91 -17.54
CA SER A 203 -2.62 -35.61 -16.60
C SER A 203 -4.08 -35.14 -16.63
N LYS A 204 -4.40 -34.07 -17.36
CA LYS A 204 -5.78 -33.64 -17.63
C LYS A 204 -6.35 -34.20 -18.95
N THR A 205 -5.52 -34.87 -19.75
CA THR A 205 -5.92 -35.40 -21.06
C THR A 205 -6.08 -36.94 -21.06
N GLU A 206 -5.92 -37.58 -19.89
CA GLU A 206 -6.34 -38.97 -19.61
C GLU A 206 -7.61 -38.96 -18.74
#